data_AF-A0AAV1QP29-F1
#
_entry.id   AF-A0AAV1QP29-F1
#
_cell.length_a   1.000
_cell.length_b   1.000
_cell.length_c   1.000
_cell.angle_alpha   90.00
_cell.angle_beta   90.00
_cell.angle_gamma   90.00
#
_symmetry.space_group_name_H-M   'P 1'
#
loop_
_entity.id
_entity.type
_entity.pdbx_description
1 polymer ?
#
loop_
_entity_poly.entity_id
_entity_poly.type
_entity_poly.pdbx_seq_one_letter_code
_entity_poly.pdbx_strand_id
1 'polypeptide(L)'
;MADFEELKKKRSYAQGAFTRRANAIEFNMDLLNEYDLKLELRAFKGSYEEICNSSFDYIAVMEEEDESGFEMDVAEVKKRLHACRTKYQETETMVKQTLWSRCASGQFGGLKADLKEVFGQADAILSGHLTHEQYDLVRTALENRVEALEEFVRDWDRYVPDKEVDDMRVCLKVYKERRRMTIVALTNYMHQSK
;
A
#
# COMPACT_ATOMS: atom_id res chain seq x y z
N MET A 1 -27.61 26.94 18.01
CA MET A 1 -28.78 26.21 17.45
C MET A 1 -28.74 25.97 15.94
N ALA A 2 -28.70 26.97 15.05
CA ALA A 2 -28.69 26.71 13.59
C ALA A 2 -27.42 25.95 13.11
N ASP A 3 -26.28 26.26 13.71
CA ASP A 3 -24.98 25.62 13.46
C ASP A 3 -24.95 24.13 13.89
N PHE A 4 -25.64 23.82 15.00
CA PHE A 4 -25.69 22.47 15.55
C PHE A 4 -26.44 21.47 14.66
N GLU A 5 -27.61 21.86 14.16
CA GLU A 5 -28.42 21.01 13.28
C GLU A 5 -27.73 20.82 11.93
N GLU A 6 -26.97 21.81 11.46
CA GLU A 6 -26.15 21.70 10.25
C GLU A 6 -25.00 20.69 10.43
N LEU A 7 -24.26 20.75 11.55
CA LEU A 7 -23.22 19.78 11.89
C LEU A 7 -23.78 18.35 12.03
N LYS A 8 -24.92 18.20 12.70
CA LYS A 8 -25.63 16.91 12.82
C LYS A 8 -26.02 16.33 11.47
N LYS A 9 -26.50 17.19 10.56
CA LYS A 9 -26.85 16.81 9.18
C LYS A 9 -25.62 16.42 8.37
N LYS A 10 -24.54 17.20 8.44
CA LYS A 10 -23.25 16.91 7.78
C LYS A 10 -22.70 15.55 8.21
N ARG A 11 -22.66 15.30 9.53
CA ARG A 11 -22.24 14.00 10.10
C ARG A 11 -23.11 12.84 9.61
N SER A 12 -24.42 13.00 9.66
CA SER A 12 -25.36 11.96 9.21
C SER A 12 -25.20 11.64 7.72
N TYR A 13 -24.96 12.67 6.90
CA TYR A 13 -24.67 12.51 5.48
C TYR A 13 -23.35 11.77 5.24
N ALA A 14 -22.27 12.17 5.93
CA ALA A 14 -20.96 11.53 5.83
C ALA A 14 -21.03 10.05 6.23
N GLN A 15 -21.71 9.73 7.34
CA GLN A 15 -21.93 8.35 7.79
C GLN A 15 -22.68 7.53 6.73
N GLY A 16 -23.77 8.08 6.18
CA GLY A 16 -24.53 7.41 5.13
C GLY A 16 -23.70 7.18 3.86
N ALA A 17 -22.87 8.15 3.45
CA ALA A 17 -22.00 8.02 2.29
C ALA A 17 -20.94 6.92 2.48
N PHE A 18 -20.28 6.88 3.64
CA PHE A 18 -19.33 5.84 3.99
C PHE A 18 -19.97 4.45 4.03
N THR A 19 -21.12 4.28 4.70
CA THR A 19 -21.78 2.97 4.78
C THR A 19 -22.18 2.48 3.38
N ARG A 20 -22.71 3.36 2.53
CA ARG A 20 -23.01 3.01 1.13
C ARG A 20 -21.76 2.57 0.37
N ARG A 21 -20.63 3.28 0.54
CA ARG A 21 -19.37 2.95 -0.12
C ARG A 21 -18.78 1.63 0.39
N ALA A 22 -18.76 1.40 1.71
CA ALA A 22 -18.30 0.14 2.31
C ALA A 22 -19.07 -1.06 1.74
N ASN A 23 -20.42 -0.96 1.72
CA ASN A 23 -21.28 -2.02 1.19
C ASN A 23 -21.09 -2.22 -0.32
N ALA A 24 -20.91 -1.14 -1.08
CA ALA A 24 -20.68 -1.23 -2.52
C ALA A 24 -19.34 -1.90 -2.85
N ILE A 25 -18.29 -1.62 -2.07
CA ILE A 25 -16.98 -2.27 -2.20
C ILE A 25 -17.12 -3.76 -1.88
N GLU A 26 -17.74 -4.10 -0.76
CA GLU A 26 -17.97 -5.50 -0.35
C GLU A 26 -18.74 -6.31 -1.39
N PHE A 27 -19.73 -5.71 -2.03
CA PHE A 27 -20.56 -6.40 -3.02
C PHE A 27 -19.90 -6.52 -4.40
N ASN A 28 -19.14 -5.50 -4.83
CA ASN A 28 -18.62 -5.43 -6.20
C ASN A 28 -17.14 -5.80 -6.34
N MET A 29 -16.45 -6.14 -5.26
CA MET A 29 -14.99 -6.30 -5.24
C MET A 29 -14.42 -7.20 -6.34
N ASP A 30 -15.09 -8.31 -6.60
CA ASP A 30 -14.64 -9.30 -7.58
C ASP A 30 -14.79 -8.79 -9.03
N LEU A 31 -15.64 -7.80 -9.25
CA LEU A 31 -15.90 -7.20 -10.56
C LEU A 31 -14.93 -6.05 -10.88
N LEU A 32 -14.24 -5.50 -9.87
CA LEU A 32 -13.32 -4.40 -10.03
C LEU A 32 -11.95 -4.89 -10.54
N ASN A 33 -11.34 -4.13 -11.44
CA ASN A 33 -9.96 -4.34 -11.87
C ASN A 33 -8.97 -3.67 -10.90
N GLU A 34 -7.66 -3.81 -11.15
CA GLU A 34 -6.61 -3.23 -10.30
C GLU A 34 -6.77 -1.72 -10.10
N TYR A 35 -6.99 -0.98 -11.19
CA TYR A 35 -7.10 0.47 -11.16
C TYR A 35 -8.30 0.92 -10.33
N ASP A 36 -9.45 0.28 -10.57
CA ASP A 36 -10.69 0.57 -9.86
C ASP A 36 -10.58 0.24 -8.37
N LEU A 37 -9.95 -0.89 -8.01
CA LEU A 37 -9.69 -1.25 -6.61
C LEU A 37 -8.78 -0.22 -5.90
N LYS A 38 -7.73 0.26 -6.57
CA LYS A 38 -6.84 1.31 -6.03
C LYS A 38 -7.58 2.63 -5.84
N LEU A 39 -8.44 3.00 -6.79
CA LEU A 39 -9.29 4.19 -6.69
C LEU A 39 -10.31 4.08 -5.56
N GLU A 40 -11.02 2.96 -5.48
CA GLU A 40 -12.02 2.72 -4.43
C GLU A 40 -11.39 2.72 -3.04
N LEU A 41 -10.20 2.12 -2.86
CA LEU A 41 -9.50 2.15 -1.58
C LEU A 41 -9.17 3.59 -1.15
N ARG A 42 -8.70 4.42 -2.08
CA ARG A 42 -8.40 5.84 -1.80
C ARG A 42 -9.67 6.63 -1.48
N ALA A 43 -10.73 6.42 -2.26
CA ALA A 43 -12.01 7.08 -2.07
C ALA A 43 -12.66 6.66 -0.74
N PHE A 44 -12.52 5.39 -0.36
CA PHE A 44 -13.02 4.85 0.89
C PHE A 44 -12.31 5.46 2.11
N LYS A 45 -10.98 5.59 2.04
CA LYS A 45 -10.21 6.34 3.04
C LYS A 45 -10.70 7.77 3.20
N GLY A 46 -10.91 8.49 2.10
CA GLY A 46 -11.47 9.85 2.13
C GLY A 46 -12.87 9.92 2.76
N SER A 47 -13.74 8.94 2.48
CA SER A 47 -15.06 8.86 3.14
C SER A 47 -14.96 8.61 4.64
N TYR A 48 -14.01 7.79 5.09
CA TYR A 48 -13.78 7.56 6.51
C TYR A 48 -13.25 8.82 7.20
N GLU A 49 -12.28 9.53 6.58
CA GLU A 49 -11.77 10.80 7.08
C GLU A 49 -12.89 11.85 7.21
N GLU A 50 -13.81 11.94 6.25
CA GLU A 50 -14.95 12.87 6.34
C GLU A 50 -15.88 12.55 7.51
N ILE A 51 -16.15 11.26 7.83
CA ILE A 51 -16.91 10.93 9.04
C ILE A 51 -16.17 11.35 10.29
N CYS A 52 -14.86 11.07 10.37
CA CYS A 52 -14.05 11.44 11.53
C CYS A 52 -14.11 12.95 11.75
N ASN A 53 -13.82 13.74 10.71
CA ASN A 53 -13.83 15.20 10.77
C ASN A 53 -15.20 15.72 11.17
N SER A 54 -16.27 15.33 10.46
CA SER A 54 -17.63 15.81 10.77
C SER A 54 -18.14 15.38 12.14
N SER A 55 -17.68 14.24 12.67
CA SER A 55 -18.03 13.79 14.03
C SER A 55 -17.22 14.51 15.09
N PHE A 56 -15.94 14.81 14.86
CA PHE A 56 -15.12 15.59 15.77
C PHE A 56 -15.57 17.05 15.84
N ASP A 57 -15.89 17.68 14.71
CA ASP A 57 -16.49 19.01 14.66
C ASP A 57 -17.78 19.06 15.51
N TYR A 58 -18.64 18.05 15.36
CA TYR A 58 -19.90 17.95 16.11
C TYR A 58 -19.68 17.72 17.62
N ILE A 59 -18.71 16.89 18.00
CA ILE A 59 -18.37 16.64 19.41
C ILE A 59 -17.78 17.89 20.06
N ALA A 60 -16.87 18.59 19.37
CA ALA A 60 -16.22 19.78 19.90
C ALA A 60 -17.26 20.86 20.28
N VAL A 61 -18.25 21.11 19.41
CA VAL A 61 -19.33 22.06 19.71
C VAL A 61 -20.19 21.61 20.88
N MET A 62 -20.52 20.31 20.99
CA MET A 62 -21.26 19.79 22.16
C MET A 62 -20.49 19.91 23.47
N GLU A 63 -19.17 19.73 23.42
CA GLU A 63 -18.31 19.83 24.61
C GLU A 63 -18.07 21.31 25.00
N GLU A 64 -18.17 22.27 24.08
CA GLU A 64 -18.06 23.71 24.33
C GLU A 64 -19.35 24.36 24.87
N GLU A 65 -20.54 23.84 24.54
CA GLU A 65 -21.82 24.43 24.97
C GLU A 65 -22.13 24.25 26.48
N ASP A 66 -21.28 23.55 27.26
CA ASP A 66 -21.34 23.33 28.74
C ASP A 66 -22.75 23.03 29.31
N GLU A 67 -23.61 22.43 28.48
CA GLU A 67 -24.92 21.91 28.87
C GLU A 67 -24.82 20.41 29.10
N SER A 68 -25.00 19.96 30.34
CA SER A 68 -24.97 18.54 30.76
C SER A 68 -25.98 17.62 30.03
N GLY A 69 -26.80 18.16 29.12
CA GLY A 69 -27.77 17.43 28.32
C GLY A 69 -27.18 16.63 27.15
N PHE A 70 -25.94 16.87 26.73
CA PHE A 70 -25.35 16.26 25.54
C PHE A 70 -24.47 15.03 25.79
N GLU A 71 -24.25 14.62 27.05
CA GLU A 71 -23.36 13.49 27.38
C GLU A 71 -23.76 12.19 26.67
N MET A 72 -25.06 11.89 26.63
CA MET A 72 -25.58 10.70 25.94
C MET A 72 -25.35 10.76 24.43
N ASP A 73 -25.54 11.93 23.82
CA ASP A 73 -25.34 12.12 22.38
C ASP A 73 -23.87 11.98 22.02
N VAL A 74 -22.96 12.63 22.78
CA VAL A 74 -21.51 12.50 22.61
C VAL A 74 -21.07 11.04 22.71
N ALA A 75 -21.56 10.30 23.71
CA ALA A 75 -21.24 8.89 23.89
C ALA A 75 -21.72 8.04 22.70
N GLU A 76 -22.91 8.30 22.17
CA GLU A 76 -23.44 7.61 20.99
C GLU A 76 -22.64 7.95 19.72
N VAL A 77 -22.19 9.20 19.53
CA VAL A 77 -21.30 9.55 18.41
C VAL A 77 -19.98 8.79 18.51
N LYS A 78 -19.36 8.78 19.70
CA LYS A 78 -18.09 8.06 19.94
C LYS A 78 -18.24 6.56 19.67
N LYS A 79 -19.38 5.96 20.08
CA LYS A 79 -19.71 4.56 19.77
C LYS A 79 -19.85 4.30 18.27
N ARG A 80 -20.54 5.17 17.53
CA ARG A 80 -20.69 5.06 16.07
C ARG A 80 -19.38 5.24 15.33
N LEU A 81 -18.53 6.18 15.75
CA LEU A 81 -17.18 6.36 15.23
C LEU A 81 -16.35 5.10 15.40
N HIS A 82 -16.42 4.47 16.58
CA HIS A 82 -15.74 3.20 16.81
C HIS A 82 -16.24 2.10 15.86
N ALA A 83 -17.55 1.96 15.68
CA ALA A 83 -18.11 1.01 14.72
C ALA A 83 -17.66 1.29 13.27
N CYS A 84 -17.62 2.57 12.87
CA CYS A 84 -17.12 2.97 11.55
C CYS A 84 -15.63 2.66 11.38
N ARG A 85 -14.82 2.84 12.43
CA ARG A 85 -13.39 2.48 12.44
C ARG A 85 -13.19 0.98 12.21
N THR A 86 -13.91 0.14 12.96
CA THR A 86 -13.83 -1.31 12.79
C THR A 86 -14.21 -1.71 11.37
N LYS A 87 -15.33 -1.19 10.85
CA LYS A 87 -15.76 -1.46 9.47
C LYS A 87 -14.73 -0.99 8.43
N TYR A 88 -14.14 0.19 8.63
CA TYR A 88 -13.10 0.71 7.76
C TYR A 88 -11.88 -0.24 7.73
N GLN A 89 -11.41 -0.68 8.89
CA GLN A 89 -10.25 -1.59 8.99
C GLN A 89 -10.53 -2.96 8.34
N GLU A 90 -11.72 -3.51 8.55
CA GLU A 90 -12.14 -4.78 7.94
C GLU A 90 -12.19 -4.67 6.41
N THR A 91 -12.90 -3.66 5.88
CA THR A 91 -13.04 -3.46 4.45
C THR A 91 -11.68 -3.09 3.81
N GLU A 92 -10.87 -2.25 4.44
CA GLU A 92 -9.50 -1.92 3.98
C GLU A 92 -8.64 -3.18 3.89
N THR A 93 -8.66 -4.03 4.92
CA THR A 93 -7.88 -5.28 4.94
C THR A 93 -8.28 -6.19 3.79
N MET A 94 -9.59 -6.38 3.59
CA MET A 94 -10.12 -7.21 2.51
C MET A 94 -9.74 -6.67 1.12
N VAL A 95 -9.83 -5.36 0.89
CA VAL A 95 -9.42 -4.74 -0.39
C VAL A 95 -7.92 -4.90 -0.62
N LYS A 96 -7.08 -4.65 0.39
CA LYS A 96 -5.62 -4.83 0.31
C LYS A 96 -5.23 -6.29 0.04
N GLN A 97 -5.89 -7.24 0.69
CA GLN A 97 -5.67 -8.68 0.44
C GLN A 97 -6.04 -9.06 -1.00
N THR A 98 -7.12 -8.50 -1.52
CA THR A 98 -7.58 -8.71 -2.90
C THR A 98 -6.58 -8.13 -3.91
N LEU A 99 -6.16 -6.88 -3.71
CA LEU A 99 -5.12 -6.22 -4.50
C LEU A 99 -3.81 -7.02 -4.51
N TRP A 100 -3.40 -7.53 -3.35
CA TRP A 100 -2.22 -8.38 -3.25
C TRP A 100 -2.38 -9.69 -4.03
N SER A 101 -3.41 -10.47 -3.71
CA SER A 101 -3.58 -11.82 -4.25
C SER A 101 -3.83 -11.81 -5.76
N ARG A 102 -4.71 -10.92 -6.27
CA ARG A 102 -5.11 -10.89 -7.68
C ARG A 102 -4.16 -10.11 -8.59
N CYS A 103 -3.46 -9.09 -8.08
CA CYS A 103 -2.74 -8.15 -8.94
C CYS A 103 -1.22 -8.13 -8.66
N ALA A 104 -0.81 -8.00 -7.40
CA ALA A 104 0.59 -7.72 -7.06
C ALA A 104 1.44 -8.98 -6.86
N SER A 105 0.91 -10.03 -6.24
CA SER A 105 1.69 -11.18 -5.78
C SER A 105 2.44 -11.91 -6.90
N GLY A 106 1.79 -12.11 -8.06
CA GLY A 106 2.38 -12.71 -9.24
C GLY A 106 3.48 -11.84 -9.85
N GLN A 107 3.25 -10.53 -9.97
CA GLN A 107 4.24 -9.57 -10.48
C GLN A 107 5.48 -9.53 -9.59
N PHE A 108 5.29 -9.47 -8.27
CA PHE A 108 6.38 -9.51 -7.30
C PHE A 108 7.16 -10.83 -7.39
N GLY A 109 6.46 -11.95 -7.51
CA GLY A 109 7.07 -13.27 -7.72
C GLY A 109 7.92 -13.33 -8.99
N GLY A 110 7.42 -12.78 -10.10
CA GLY A 110 8.14 -12.66 -11.37
C GLY A 110 9.42 -11.84 -11.24
N LEU A 111 9.33 -10.64 -10.67
CA LEU A 111 10.51 -9.79 -10.43
C LEU A 111 11.58 -10.48 -9.59
N LYS A 112 11.17 -11.26 -8.57
CA LYS A 112 12.10 -12.06 -7.76
C LYS A 112 12.76 -13.17 -8.56
N ALA A 113 12.03 -13.81 -9.47
CA ALA A 113 12.59 -14.85 -10.33
C ALA A 113 13.60 -14.27 -11.32
N ASP A 114 13.23 -13.17 -12.01
CA ASP A 114 14.11 -12.44 -12.94
C ASP A 114 15.40 -12.01 -12.24
N LEU A 115 15.31 -11.43 -11.04
CA LEU A 115 16.49 -11.02 -10.27
C LEU A 115 17.38 -12.22 -9.94
N LYS A 116 16.81 -13.35 -9.49
CA LYS A 116 17.60 -14.56 -9.21
C LYS A 116 18.34 -15.06 -10.45
N GLU A 117 17.70 -15.03 -11.60
CA GLU A 117 18.30 -15.44 -12.87
C GLU A 117 19.48 -14.53 -13.24
N VAL A 118 19.28 -13.21 -13.25
CA VAL A 118 20.33 -12.27 -13.63
C VAL A 118 21.50 -12.31 -12.63
N PHE A 119 21.23 -12.48 -11.33
CA PHE A 119 22.30 -12.71 -10.35
C PHE A 119 23.05 -14.04 -10.60
N GLY A 120 22.35 -15.10 -11.00
CA GLY A 120 22.98 -16.36 -11.38
C GLY A 120 23.90 -16.23 -12.59
N GLN A 121 23.51 -15.43 -13.58
CA GLN A 121 24.37 -15.10 -14.73
C GLN A 121 25.62 -14.31 -14.29
N ALA A 122 25.48 -13.35 -13.38
CA ALA A 122 26.61 -12.62 -12.82
C ALA A 122 27.59 -13.53 -12.07
N ASP A 123 27.08 -14.45 -11.26
CA ASP A 123 27.88 -15.42 -10.52
C ASP A 123 28.63 -16.38 -11.49
N ALA A 124 28.01 -16.73 -12.63
CA ALA A 124 28.66 -17.52 -13.68
C ALA A 124 29.80 -16.76 -14.40
N ILE A 125 29.66 -15.45 -14.63
CA ILE A 125 30.76 -14.60 -15.15
C ILE A 125 31.93 -14.60 -14.16
N LEU A 126 31.66 -14.36 -12.86
CA LEU A 126 32.69 -14.34 -11.82
C LEU A 126 33.42 -15.69 -11.68
N SER A 127 32.75 -16.78 -12.04
CA SER A 127 33.31 -18.13 -12.02
C SER A 127 34.04 -18.48 -13.33
N GLY A 128 34.18 -17.55 -14.28
CA GLY A 128 34.85 -17.77 -15.56
C GLY A 128 34.05 -18.63 -16.55
N HIS A 129 32.76 -18.86 -16.31
CA HIS A 129 31.90 -19.68 -17.18
C HIS A 129 31.23 -18.87 -18.32
N LEU A 130 31.38 -17.54 -18.33
CA LEU A 130 30.80 -16.62 -19.31
C LEU A 130 31.85 -15.58 -19.76
N THR A 131 31.66 -15.01 -20.95
CA THR A 131 32.64 -14.17 -21.65
C THR A 131 32.58 -12.69 -21.26
N HIS A 132 33.68 -11.98 -21.49
CA HIS A 132 33.87 -10.55 -21.18
C HIS A 132 32.82 -9.63 -21.84
N GLU A 133 32.31 -10.00 -23.02
CA GLU A 133 31.25 -9.26 -23.75
C GLU A 133 29.89 -9.34 -23.05
N GLN A 134 29.68 -10.31 -22.16
CA GLN A 134 28.44 -10.49 -21.41
C GLN A 134 28.39 -9.65 -20.12
N TYR A 135 29.51 -9.03 -19.71
CA TYR A 135 29.58 -8.20 -18.51
C TYR A 135 28.63 -7.00 -18.57
N ASP A 136 28.71 -6.18 -19.62
CA ASP A 136 27.92 -4.94 -19.70
C ASP A 136 26.42 -5.26 -19.76
N LEU A 137 26.07 -6.33 -20.48
CA LEU A 137 24.70 -6.83 -20.56
C LEU A 137 24.16 -7.26 -19.18
N VAL A 138 24.92 -8.07 -18.43
CA VAL A 138 24.50 -8.53 -17.10
C VAL A 138 24.46 -7.38 -16.10
N ARG A 139 25.42 -6.45 -16.17
CA ARG A 139 25.43 -5.27 -15.31
C ARG A 139 24.20 -4.40 -15.53
N THR A 140 23.90 -4.04 -16.77
CA THR A 140 22.70 -3.24 -17.10
C THR A 140 21.42 -3.98 -16.72
N ALA A 141 21.36 -5.30 -16.95
CA ALA A 141 20.23 -6.11 -16.52
C ALA A 141 20.03 -6.07 -14.98
N LEU A 142 21.11 -6.17 -14.19
CA LEU A 142 21.03 -6.07 -12.73
C LEU A 142 20.53 -4.70 -12.27
N GLU A 143 21.03 -3.62 -12.87
CA GLU A 143 20.59 -2.25 -12.57
C GLU A 143 19.09 -2.09 -12.85
N ASN A 144 18.66 -2.42 -14.08
CA ASN A 144 17.27 -2.28 -14.52
C ASN A 144 16.30 -3.14 -13.69
N ARG A 145 16.67 -4.37 -13.34
CA ARG A 145 15.77 -5.26 -12.57
C ARG A 145 15.63 -4.84 -11.11
N VAL A 146 16.68 -4.28 -10.51
CA VAL A 146 16.58 -3.73 -9.15
C VAL A 146 15.77 -2.44 -9.16
N GLU A 147 15.91 -1.60 -10.18
CA GLU A 147 15.07 -0.42 -10.36
C GLU A 147 13.60 -0.79 -10.54
N ALA A 148 13.28 -1.75 -11.41
CA ALA A 148 11.91 -2.24 -11.58
C ALA A 148 11.31 -2.77 -10.26
N LEU A 149 12.09 -3.45 -9.43
CA LEU A 149 11.65 -3.86 -8.09
C LEU A 149 11.40 -2.66 -7.18
N GLU A 150 12.26 -1.65 -7.21
CA GLU A 150 12.10 -0.41 -6.43
C GLU A 150 10.81 0.33 -6.81
N GLU A 151 10.55 0.49 -8.10
CA GLU A 151 9.31 1.09 -8.60
C GLU A 151 8.09 0.29 -8.18
N PHE A 152 8.15 -1.04 -8.30
CA PHE A 152 7.08 -1.91 -7.84
C PHE A 152 6.80 -1.72 -6.35
N VAL A 153 7.82 -1.72 -5.49
CA VAL A 153 7.61 -1.51 -4.04
C VAL A 153 6.99 -0.13 -3.77
N ARG A 154 7.48 0.91 -4.45
CA ARG A 154 6.94 2.28 -4.32
C ARG A 154 5.46 2.36 -4.73
N ASP A 155 5.09 1.71 -5.81
CA ASP A 155 3.75 1.81 -6.38
C ASP A 155 2.72 0.97 -5.60
N TRP A 156 3.17 -0.04 -4.86
CA TRP A 156 2.32 -0.97 -4.11
C TRP A 156 2.30 -0.75 -2.58
N ASP A 157 3.20 0.06 -2.02
CA ASP A 157 3.38 0.19 -0.56
C ASP A 157 2.12 0.58 0.23
N ARG A 158 1.18 1.29 -0.40
CA ARG A 158 -0.08 1.74 0.22
C ARG A 158 -1.28 0.83 -0.07
N TYR A 159 -1.12 -0.14 -0.97
CA TYR A 159 -2.23 -0.88 -1.57
C TYR A 159 -2.25 -2.36 -1.22
N VAL A 160 -1.23 -2.86 -0.52
CA VAL A 160 -1.13 -4.25 -0.07
C VAL A 160 -1.09 -4.30 1.46
N PRO A 161 -1.30 -5.47 2.08
CA PRO A 161 -1.29 -5.56 3.53
C PRO A 161 0.12 -5.36 4.10
N ASP A 162 0.20 -4.87 5.34
CA ASP A 162 1.44 -4.35 5.92
C ASP A 162 2.57 -5.40 5.96
N LYS A 163 2.21 -6.66 6.22
CA LYS A 163 3.16 -7.78 6.21
C LYS A 163 3.84 -7.93 4.85
N GLU A 164 3.08 -7.84 3.77
CA GLU A 164 3.58 -7.94 2.41
C GLU A 164 4.41 -6.70 2.03
N VAL A 165 4.07 -5.51 2.53
CA VAL A 165 4.91 -4.29 2.41
C VAL A 165 6.28 -4.52 3.03
N ASP A 166 6.32 -5.08 4.24
CA ASP A 166 7.58 -5.38 4.92
C ASP A 166 8.41 -6.41 4.15
N ASP A 167 7.79 -7.50 3.69
CA ASP A 167 8.44 -8.52 2.87
C ASP A 167 9.03 -7.93 1.57
N MET A 168 8.27 -7.06 0.90
CA MET A 168 8.72 -6.34 -0.29
C MET A 168 9.92 -5.43 -0.01
N ARG A 169 9.87 -4.64 1.06
CA ARG A 169 10.95 -3.72 1.45
C ARG A 169 12.23 -4.46 1.85
N VAL A 170 12.10 -5.55 2.61
CA VAL A 170 13.22 -6.42 2.97
C VAL A 170 13.85 -7.02 1.71
N CYS A 171 13.03 -7.54 0.80
CA CYS A 171 13.47 -8.10 -0.48
C CYS A 171 14.26 -7.07 -1.30
N LEU A 172 13.72 -5.86 -1.46
CA LEU A 172 14.38 -4.76 -2.17
C LEU A 172 15.74 -4.41 -1.54
N LYS A 173 15.80 -4.30 -0.21
CA LYS A 173 17.05 -4.01 0.51
C LYS A 173 18.12 -5.08 0.23
N VAL A 174 17.74 -6.36 0.29
CA VAL A 174 18.65 -7.49 0.01
C VAL A 174 19.18 -7.41 -1.41
N TYR A 175 18.32 -7.19 -2.40
CA TYR A 175 18.76 -7.13 -3.80
C TYR A 175 19.57 -5.88 -4.14
N LYS A 176 19.27 -4.72 -3.53
CA LYS A 176 20.11 -3.52 -3.67
C LYS A 176 21.53 -3.77 -3.16
N GLU A 177 21.66 -4.39 -1.99
CA GLU A 177 22.98 -4.71 -1.43
C GLU A 177 23.71 -5.76 -2.25
N ARG A 178 23.01 -6.85 -2.64
CA ARG A 178 23.60 -7.88 -3.50
C ARG A 178 24.08 -7.28 -4.82
N ARG A 179 23.28 -6.42 -5.46
CA ARG A 179 23.66 -5.72 -6.69
C ARG A 179 24.94 -4.93 -6.50
N ARG A 180 25.03 -4.14 -5.42
CA ARG A 180 26.22 -3.35 -5.11
C ARG A 180 27.46 -4.23 -5.02
N MET A 181 27.40 -5.32 -4.25
CA MET A 181 28.52 -6.25 -4.09
C MET A 181 28.90 -6.93 -5.41
N THR A 182 27.90 -7.42 -6.17
CA THR A 182 28.11 -8.08 -7.45
C THR A 182 28.74 -7.15 -8.48
N ILE A 183 28.29 -5.88 -8.59
CA ILE A 183 28.89 -4.91 -9.51
C ILE A 183 30.37 -4.65 -9.14
N VAL A 184 30.69 -4.52 -7.85
CA VAL A 184 32.09 -4.36 -7.40
C VAL A 184 32.93 -5.58 -7.77
N ALA A 185 32.43 -6.79 -7.49
CA ALA A 185 33.12 -8.03 -7.81
C ALA A 185 33.36 -8.18 -9.32
N LEU A 186 32.32 -7.95 -10.13
CA LEU A 186 32.43 -8.03 -11.58
C LEU A 186 33.42 -6.98 -12.10
N THR A 187 33.40 -5.76 -11.56
CA THR A 187 34.35 -4.72 -11.96
C THR A 187 35.79 -5.12 -11.64
N ASN A 188 36.05 -5.68 -10.44
CA ASN A 188 37.39 -6.16 -10.08
C ASN A 188 37.86 -7.31 -10.98
N TYR A 189 36.99 -8.26 -11.28
CA TYR A 189 37.28 -9.36 -12.20
C TYR A 189 37.69 -8.86 -13.59
N MET A 190 37.01 -7.84 -14.11
CA MET A 190 37.33 -7.20 -15.40
C MET A 190 38.68 -6.47 -15.40
N HIS A 191 39.15 -6.00 -14.24
CA HIS A 191 40.48 -5.38 -14.12
C HIS A 191 41.61 -6.40 -14.01
N GLN A 192 41.34 -7.59 -13.47
CA GLN A 192 42.32 -8.68 -13.31
C GLN A 192 42.47 -9.56 -14.55
N SER A 193 41.47 -9.57 -15.43
CA SER A 193 41.44 -10.39 -16.65
C SER A 193 42.06 -9.69 -17.89
N LYS A 194 42.66 -8.50 -17.70
CA LYS A 194 43.43 -7.75 -18.72
C LYS A 194 44.93 -7.90 -18.48
#